data_AF-A0A959CSC0-F1
#
_entry.id   AF-A0A959CSC0-F1
#
_cell.length_a   1.000
_cell.length_b   1.000
_cell.length_c   1.000
_cell.angle_alpha   90.00
_cell.angle_beta   90.00
_cell.angle_gamma   90.00
#
_symmetry.space_group_name_H-M   'P 1'
#
loop_
_entity.id
_entity.type
_entity.pdbx_description
1 polymer ?
#
loop_
_entity_poly.entity_id
_entity_poly.type
_entity_poly.pdbx_seq_one_letter_code
_entity_poly.pdbx_strand_id
1 'polypeptide(L)'
;LRQTLREKYAHLTFPASGHGTESDAEEEFLRQVLQTIRQNLSAPAFGVPELCQALGISRTQCYRKLDALTGRSAGELIRYYRIEKAKQLLASTNLNIAQAAFECGFKDHAYFTRAFKREAGLSPSSFRKKNS
;
A
#
# COMPACT_ATOMS: atom_id res chain seq x y z
N LEU A 1 -16.73 -1.71 -14.14
CA LEU A 1 -15.81 -1.19 -13.12
C LEU A 1 -16.03 -1.70 -11.68
N ARG A 2 -17.19 -2.30 -11.34
CA ARG A 2 -17.48 -2.87 -10.00
C ARG A 2 -16.72 -4.16 -9.65
N GLN A 3 -16.25 -4.90 -10.65
CA GLN A 3 -15.72 -6.25 -10.47
C GLN A 3 -14.23 -6.27 -10.05
N THR A 4 -13.43 -5.30 -10.53
CA THR A 4 -11.97 -5.35 -10.39
C THR A 4 -11.41 -4.89 -9.05
N LEU A 5 -12.11 -4.04 -8.30
CA LEU A 5 -11.67 -3.65 -6.95
C LEU A 5 -12.08 -4.69 -5.92
N ARG A 6 -13.32 -5.19 -5.99
CA ARG A 6 -13.82 -6.22 -5.07
C ARG A 6 -13.04 -7.52 -5.19
N GLU A 7 -12.68 -7.98 -6.39
CA GLU A 7 -11.81 -9.15 -6.56
C GLU A 7 -10.36 -8.90 -6.10
N LYS A 8 -9.83 -7.70 -6.34
CA LYS A 8 -8.47 -7.33 -5.91
C LYS A 8 -8.35 -7.11 -4.40
N TYR A 9 -9.45 -6.88 -3.69
CA TYR A 9 -9.50 -6.69 -2.23
C TYR A 9 -10.26 -7.81 -1.50
N ALA A 10 -10.81 -8.81 -2.21
CA ALA A 10 -11.50 -9.97 -1.62
C ALA A 10 -10.59 -10.79 -0.70
N HIS A 11 -9.29 -10.81 -0.96
CA HIS A 11 -8.31 -11.47 -0.10
C HIS A 11 -7.95 -10.67 1.17
N LEU A 12 -8.50 -9.45 1.33
CA LEU A 12 -8.28 -8.58 2.50
C LEU A 12 -9.50 -8.56 3.46
N THR A 13 -10.45 -9.47 3.27
CA THR A 13 -11.59 -9.75 4.17
C THR A 13 -12.56 -8.57 4.36
N PHE A 14 -13.67 -8.61 3.61
CA PHE A 14 -14.86 -7.83 3.91
C PHE A 14 -15.75 -8.63 4.86
N PRO A 15 -16.17 -8.12 6.03
CA PRO A 15 -17.39 -8.62 6.66
C PRO A 15 -18.58 -8.14 5.80
N ALA A 16 -19.29 -9.11 5.22
CA ALA A 16 -20.48 -8.86 4.43
C ALA A 16 -21.63 -8.40 5.33
N SER A 17 -21.87 -7.09 5.40
CA SER A 17 -23.11 -6.52 5.93
C SER A 17 -23.55 -5.36 5.05
N GLY A 18 -24.70 -5.51 4.37
CA GLY A 18 -25.23 -4.54 3.42
C GLY A 18 -25.95 -3.35 4.07
N HIS A 19 -26.13 -2.28 3.30
CA HIS A 19 -27.37 -1.63 2.84
C HIS A 19 -26.99 -0.23 2.30
N GLY A 20 -27.65 0.21 1.22
CA GLY A 20 -27.18 1.29 0.33
C GLY A 20 -26.90 2.65 0.98
N THR A 21 -26.09 3.45 0.29
CA THR A 21 -25.52 4.78 0.62
C THR A 21 -24.23 4.79 1.46
N GLU A 22 -24.13 4.03 2.55
CA GLU A 22 -22.88 3.96 3.34
C GLU A 22 -21.77 3.21 2.60
N SER A 23 -22.12 2.11 1.92
CA SER A 23 -21.17 1.35 1.10
C SER A 23 -20.55 2.17 -0.03
N ASP A 24 -21.25 3.16 -0.58
CA ASP A 24 -20.73 3.99 -1.67
C ASP A 24 -19.72 5.02 -1.12
N ALA A 25 -20.00 5.62 0.04
CA ALA A 25 -19.08 6.53 0.71
C ALA A 25 -17.82 5.82 1.23
N GLU A 26 -17.96 4.59 1.70
CA GLU A 26 -16.83 3.73 2.10
C GLU A 26 -15.98 3.30 0.91
N GLU A 27 -16.61 2.90 -0.20
CA GLU A 27 -15.89 2.58 -1.44
C GLU A 27 -15.14 3.81 -1.98
N GLU A 28 -15.78 4.98 -1.99
CA GLU A 28 -15.16 6.22 -2.42
C GLU A 28 -13.99 6.61 -1.50
N PHE A 29 -14.15 6.46 -0.18
CA PHE A 29 -13.07 6.69 0.77
C PHE A 29 -11.86 5.78 0.50
N LEU A 30 -12.08 4.47 0.30
CA LEU A 30 -11.00 3.54 -0.03
C LEU A 30 -10.36 3.89 -1.38
N ARG A 31 -11.16 4.25 -2.39
CA ARG A 31 -10.65 4.69 -3.69
C ARG A 31 -9.71 5.87 -3.55
N GLN A 32 -10.10 6.89 -2.78
CA GLN A 32 -9.29 8.07 -2.51
C GLN A 32 -8.00 7.69 -1.78
N VAL A 33 -8.08 6.92 -0.69
CA VAL A 33 -6.89 6.44 0.05
C VAL A 33 -5.90 5.77 -0.89
N LEU A 34 -6.37 4.83 -1.71
CA LEU A 34 -5.54 4.05 -2.61
C LEU A 34 -4.93 4.90 -3.73
N GLN A 35 -5.70 5.85 -4.27
CA GLN A 35 -5.23 6.78 -5.28
C GLN A 35 -4.14 7.69 -4.71
N THR A 36 -4.38 8.29 -3.55
CA THR A 36 -3.41 9.15 -2.87
C THR A 36 -2.13 8.38 -2.55
N ILE A 37 -2.23 7.15 -2.04
CA ILE A 37 -1.06 6.30 -1.79
C ILE A 37 -0.28 6.06 -3.08
N ARG A 38 -0.95 5.61 -4.16
CA ARG A 38 -0.29 5.28 -5.43
C ARG A 38 0.44 6.46 -6.07
N GLN A 39 -0.17 7.65 -6.01
CA GLN A 39 0.42 8.87 -6.56
C GLN A 39 1.67 9.33 -5.78
N ASN A 40 1.82 8.90 -4.53
CA ASN A 40 2.89 9.36 -3.63
C ASN A 40 3.87 8.25 -3.21
N LEU A 41 3.85 7.06 -3.83
CA LEU A 41 4.71 5.94 -3.41
C LEU A 41 6.20 6.26 -3.45
N SER A 42 6.64 7.02 -4.46
CA SER A 42 8.05 7.40 -4.62
C SER A 42 8.49 8.48 -3.63
N ALA A 43 7.56 9.21 -3.02
CA ALA A 43 7.87 10.35 -2.16
C ALA A 43 8.31 9.86 -0.77
N PRO A 44 9.57 10.04 -0.34
CA PRO A 44 10.04 9.48 0.92
C PRO A 44 9.45 10.17 2.15
N ALA A 45 8.98 11.41 2.01
CA ALA A 45 8.29 12.16 3.06
C ALA A 45 6.82 11.73 3.23
N PHE A 46 6.25 11.00 2.26
CA PHE A 46 4.86 10.57 2.35
C PHE A 46 4.68 9.42 3.36
N GLY A 47 3.87 9.67 4.37
CA GLY A 47 3.51 8.73 5.43
C GLY A 47 2.06 8.91 5.88
N VAL A 48 1.74 8.42 7.09
CA VAL A 48 0.39 8.50 7.65
C VAL A 48 -0.08 9.95 7.83
N PRO A 49 0.73 10.90 8.34
CA PRO A 49 0.31 12.30 8.47
C PRO A 49 -0.09 12.92 7.12
N GLU A 50 0.73 12.70 6.08
CA GLU A 50 0.52 13.26 4.75
C GLU A 50 -0.70 12.65 4.07
N LEU A 51 -0.95 11.35 4.26
CA LEU A 51 -2.18 10.71 3.81
C LEU A 51 -3.42 11.31 4.49
N CYS A 52 -3.39 11.49 5.82
CA CYS A 52 -4.51 12.06 6.56
C CYS A 52 -4.80 13.51 6.11
N GLN A 53 -3.74 14.30 5.91
CA GLN A 53 -3.85 15.66 5.41
C GLN A 53 -4.44 15.70 4.00
N ALA A 54 -3.97 14.83 3.09
CA ALA A 54 -4.47 14.76 1.72
C ALA A 54 -5.96 14.33 1.65
N LEU A 55 -6.42 13.54 2.61
CA LEU A 55 -7.81 13.10 2.73
C LEU A 55 -8.70 14.07 3.53
N GLY A 56 -8.13 15.13 4.12
CA GLY A 56 -8.88 16.10 4.92
C GLY A 56 -9.48 15.53 6.21
N ILE A 57 -8.91 14.47 6.78
CA ILE A 57 -9.42 13.80 7.98
C ILE A 57 -8.38 13.68 9.09
N SER A 58 -8.84 13.52 10.32
CA SER A 58 -7.95 13.29 11.46
C SER A 58 -7.31 11.89 11.40
N ARG A 59 -6.16 11.73 12.06
CA ARG A 59 -5.47 10.43 12.19
C ARG A 59 -6.36 9.35 12.81
N THR A 60 -7.14 9.71 13.84
CA THR A 60 -8.07 8.79 14.52
C THR A 60 -9.19 8.34 13.59
N GLN A 61 -9.77 9.25 12.80
CA GLN A 61 -10.79 8.90 11.81
C GLN A 61 -10.21 8.02 10.70
N CYS A 62 -9.03 8.35 10.20
CA CYS A 62 -8.33 7.57 9.19
C CYS A 62 -8.07 6.13 9.69
N TYR A 63 -7.52 6.00 10.90
CA TYR A 63 -7.29 4.71 11.54
C TYR A 63 -8.59 3.91 11.67
N ARG A 64 -9.63 4.48 12.28
CA ARG A 64 -10.90 3.79 12.50
C ARG A 64 -11.55 3.32 11.20
N LYS A 65 -11.56 4.18 10.17
CA LYS A 65 -12.12 3.82 8.86
C LYS A 65 -11.31 2.72 8.17
N LEU A 66 -9.99 2.82 8.16
CA LEU A 66 -9.15 1.81 7.49
C LEU A 66 -9.15 0.47 8.21
N ASP A 67 -9.15 0.47 9.54
CA ASP A 67 -9.24 -0.74 10.35
C ASP A 67 -10.57 -1.46 10.10
N ALA A 68 -11.68 -0.74 10.16
CA ALA A 68 -13.01 -1.29 9.89
C ALA A 68 -13.16 -1.83 8.46
N LEU A 69 -12.56 -1.17 7.46
CA LEU A 69 -12.72 -1.51 6.05
C LEU A 69 -11.71 -2.52 5.51
N THR A 70 -10.51 -2.59 6.09
CA THR A 70 -9.38 -3.37 5.54
C THR A 70 -8.63 -4.22 6.56
N GLY A 71 -8.92 -4.04 7.86
CA GLY A 71 -8.15 -4.65 8.95
C GLY A 71 -6.68 -4.22 8.98
N ARG A 72 -6.34 -3.10 8.33
CA ARG A 72 -4.97 -2.60 8.20
C ARG A 72 -4.88 -1.11 8.49
N SER A 73 -3.77 -0.73 9.11
CA SER A 73 -3.43 0.68 9.29
C SER A 73 -2.98 1.35 7.99
N ALA A 74 -3.09 2.67 7.92
CA ALA A 74 -2.55 3.49 6.83
C ALA A 74 -1.06 3.20 6.56
N GLY A 75 -0.26 3.04 7.61
CA GLY A 75 1.17 2.75 7.48
C GLY A 75 1.46 1.37 6.89
N GLU A 76 0.61 0.38 7.16
CA GLU A 76 0.66 -0.93 6.52
C GLU A 76 0.31 -0.86 5.05
N LEU A 77 -0.74 -0.14 4.68
CA LEU A 77 -1.14 0.02 3.28
C LEU A 77 -0.05 0.74 2.47
N ILE A 78 0.49 1.86 2.96
CA ILE A 78 1.57 2.60 2.29
C ILE A 78 2.75 1.68 2.03
N ARG A 79 3.21 0.97 3.07
CA ARG A 79 4.34 0.05 2.95
C ARG A 79 4.05 -1.10 2.00
N TYR A 80 2.88 -1.72 2.09
CA TYR A 80 2.48 -2.81 1.21
C TYR A 80 2.58 -2.39 -0.26
N TYR A 81 2.01 -1.23 -0.61
CA TYR A 81 2.07 -0.73 -1.99
C TYR A 81 3.47 -0.32 -2.43
N ARG A 82 4.31 0.21 -1.52
CA ARG A 82 5.72 0.48 -1.83
C ARG A 82 6.49 -0.82 -2.12
N ILE A 83 6.23 -1.90 -1.38
CA ILE A 83 6.85 -3.21 -1.65
C ILE A 83 6.32 -3.82 -2.96
N GLU A 84 5.02 -3.71 -3.24
CA GLU A 84 4.47 -4.16 -4.53
C GLU A 84 5.12 -3.43 -5.72
N LYS A 85 5.33 -2.11 -5.62
CA LYS A 85 6.09 -1.35 -6.61
C LYS A 85 7.54 -1.83 -6.71
N ALA A 86 8.19 -2.08 -5.57
CA ALA A 86 9.58 -2.56 -5.55
C ALA A 86 9.72 -3.94 -6.22
N LYS A 87 8.76 -4.87 -5.99
CA LYS A 87 8.72 -6.17 -6.67
C LYS A 87 8.64 -6.01 -8.18
N GLN A 88 7.77 -5.10 -8.66
CA GLN A 88 7.67 -4.79 -10.09
C GLN A 88 8.99 -4.26 -10.65
N LEU A 89 9.61 -3.28 -9.99
CA LEU A 89 10.89 -2.73 -10.44
C LEU A 89 12.00 -3.79 -10.45
N LEU A 90 12.06 -4.64 -9.42
CA LEU A 90 13.08 -5.67 -9.32
C LEU A 90 12.95 -6.75 -10.39
N ALA A 91 11.73 -7.03 -10.86
CA ALA A 91 11.42 -8.04 -11.88
C ALA A 91 11.45 -7.51 -13.32
N SER A 92 11.19 -6.21 -13.53
CA SER A 92 11.06 -5.62 -14.87
C SER A 92 12.22 -4.71 -15.28
N THR A 93 13.16 -4.43 -14.37
CA THR A 93 14.27 -3.50 -14.62
C THR A 93 15.60 -4.01 -14.08
N ASN A 94 16.68 -3.42 -14.57
CA ASN A 94 18.06 -3.67 -14.10
C ASN A 94 18.48 -2.79 -12.91
N LEU A 95 17.57 -2.02 -12.31
CA LEU A 95 17.87 -1.15 -11.16
C LEU A 95 18.40 -1.98 -10.00
N ASN A 96 19.51 -1.62 -9.35
CA ASN A 96 19.97 -2.37 -8.18
C ASN A 96 18.96 -2.26 -7.00
N ILE A 97 19.16 -3.09 -5.97
CA ILE A 97 18.23 -3.17 -4.81
C ILE A 97 18.05 -1.81 -4.12
N ALA A 98 19.14 -1.04 -3.96
CA ALA A 98 19.10 0.27 -3.33
C ALA A 98 18.34 1.31 -4.19
N GLN A 99 18.55 1.29 -5.51
CA GLN A 99 17.82 2.13 -6.45
C GLN A 99 16.32 1.81 -6.43
N ALA A 100 15.95 0.53 -6.49
CA ALA A 100 14.55 0.11 -6.41
C ALA A 100 13.88 0.54 -5.08
N ALA A 101 14.61 0.47 -3.96
CA ALA A 101 14.13 0.96 -2.67
C ALA A 101 13.88 2.48 -2.69
N PHE A 102 14.84 3.24 -3.21
CA PHE A 102 14.74 4.70 -3.31
C PHE A 102 13.58 5.14 -4.21
N GLU A 103 13.42 4.50 -5.38
CA GLU A 103 12.30 4.72 -6.31
C GLU A 103 10.93 4.41 -5.70
N CYS A 104 10.89 3.63 -4.62
CA CYS A 104 9.69 3.31 -3.87
C CYS A 104 9.54 4.13 -2.59
N GLY A 105 10.31 5.21 -2.42
CA GLY A 105 10.18 6.12 -1.29
C GLY A 105 10.75 5.60 0.03
N PHE A 106 11.62 4.59 0.01
CA PHE A 106 12.33 4.15 1.21
C PHE A 106 13.59 4.99 1.42
N LYS A 107 13.71 5.62 2.61
CA LYS A 107 14.92 6.35 3.03
C LYS A 107 16.00 5.44 3.61
N ASP A 108 15.58 4.32 4.21
CA ASP A 108 16.45 3.41 4.94
C ASP A 108 16.46 2.02 4.28
N HIS A 109 17.64 1.60 3.84
CA HIS A 109 17.85 0.32 3.18
C HIS A 109 17.58 -0.88 4.12
N ALA A 110 17.93 -0.74 5.41
CA ALA A 110 17.72 -1.80 6.38
C ALA A 110 16.22 -2.04 6.62
N TYR A 111 15.45 -0.97 6.78
CA TYR A 111 14.00 -1.01 6.88
C TYR A 111 13.35 -1.53 5.60
N PHE A 112 13.80 -1.09 4.42
CA PHE A 112 13.33 -1.65 3.15
C PHE A 112 13.51 -3.17 3.12
N THR A 113 14.69 -3.69 3.44
CA THR A 113 14.99 -5.13 3.41
C THR A 113 14.09 -5.91 4.38
N ARG A 114 13.90 -5.41 5.60
CA ARG A 114 13.01 -6.02 6.60
C ARG A 114 11.55 -6.01 6.13
N ALA A 115 11.08 -4.86 5.64
CA ALA A 115 9.72 -4.69 5.12
C ALA A 115 9.48 -5.60 3.92
N PHE A 116 10.40 -5.62 2.95
CA PHE A 116 10.31 -6.46 1.76
C PHE A 116 10.24 -7.95 2.15
N LYS A 117 11.11 -8.42 3.05
CA LYS A 117 11.08 -9.80 3.53
C LYS A 117 9.76 -10.14 4.22
N ARG A 118 9.20 -9.22 5.01
CA ARG A 118 7.90 -9.43 5.67
C ARG A 118 6.76 -9.54 4.66
N GLU A 119 6.66 -8.62 3.71
CA GLU A 119 5.51 -8.58 2.79
C GLU A 119 5.65 -9.59 1.63
N ALA A 120 6.88 -9.87 1.17
CA ALA A 120 7.14 -10.76 0.02
C ALA A 120 7.58 -12.19 0.41
N GLY A 121 7.83 -12.45 1.70
CA GLY A 121 8.28 -13.74 2.22
C GLY A 121 9.76 -14.08 1.97
N LEU A 122 10.49 -13.25 1.21
CA LEU A 122 11.89 -13.47 0.86
C LEU A 122 12.63 -12.14 0.68
N SER A 123 13.96 -12.14 0.76
CA SER A 123 14.76 -10.91 0.67
C SER A 123 14.70 -10.31 -0.75
N PRO A 124 14.96 -9.00 -0.92
CA PRO A 124 15.02 -8.37 -2.24
C PRO A 124 16.01 -9.05 -3.21
N SER A 125 17.16 -9.50 -2.70
CA SER A 125 18.17 -10.20 -3.51
C SER A 125 17.72 -11.59 -3.95
N SER A 126 17.13 -12.37 -3.04
CA SER A 126 16.52 -13.66 -3.38
C SER A 126 15.36 -13.50 -4.36
N PHE A 127 14.58 -12.42 -4.22
CA PHE A 127 13.47 -12.13 -5.12
C PHE A 127 13.97 -11.87 -6.52
N ARG A 128 14.99 -11.02 -6.66
CA ARG A 128 15.61 -10.77 -7.96
C ARG A 128 16.13 -12.06 -8.58
N LYS A 129 16.94 -12.84 -7.86
CA LYS A 129 17.51 -14.08 -8.38
C LYS A 129 16.46 -15.07 -8.89
N LYS A 130 15.27 -15.09 -8.27
CA LYS A 130 14.14 -15.94 -8.70
C LYS A 130 13.41 -15.44 -9.95
N ASN A 131 13.47 -14.13 -10.23
CA ASN A 131 12.76 -13.47 -11.33
C ASN A 131 13.73 -12.89 -12.40
N SER A 132 15.01 -13.23 -12.33
CA SER A 132 16.02 -12.89 -13.35
C SER A 132 16.22 -14.06 -14.30
#